data_AF-A0A849EFB1-F1
#
_entry.id   AF-A0A849EFB1-F1
#
_cell.length_a   1.000
_cell.length_b   1.000
_cell.length_c   1.000
_cell.angle_alpha   90.00
_cell.angle_beta   90.00
_cell.angle_gamma   90.00
#
_symmetry.space_group_name_H-M   'P 1'
#
loop_
_entity.id
_entity.type
_entity.pdbx_description
1 polymer ?
#
loop_
_entity_poly.entity_id
_entity_poly.type
_entity_poly.pdbx_seq_one_letter_code
_entity_poly.pdbx_strand_id
1 'polypeptide(L)'
;ARHILFAVESTDVKSRDAVRGKAENLATHLALHPEEFTGAAEEFSDCPSGQQGGNLGQLTTGSTVSEFERALETMTAGNTEPKLIESRFGFHLVVVDRKIDGEQLPFEHVQARIAAWLDATAWSKAVAQYISILAGKADIQGIDMEASHGFLVQ
;
A
#
# COMPACT_ATOMS: atom_id res chain seq x y z
N ALA A 1 9.87 -1.33 -11.61
CA ALA A 1 9.92 -0.06 -10.87
C ALA A 1 11.08 -0.15 -9.89
N ARG A 2 11.80 0.95 -9.70
CA ARG A 2 12.94 1.03 -8.79
C ARG A 2 12.77 2.23 -7.86
N HIS A 3 13.31 2.14 -6.65
CA HIS A 3 13.27 3.25 -5.70
C HIS A 3 14.53 3.39 -4.85
N ILE A 4 14.75 4.60 -4.35
CA ILE A 4 15.72 4.92 -3.30
C ILE A 4 14.94 5.44 -2.10
N LEU A 5 15.07 4.75 -0.96
CA LEU A 5 14.43 5.16 0.29
C LEU A 5 15.43 5.94 1.14
N PHE A 6 15.05 7.13 1.56
CA PHE A 6 15.69 7.86 2.64
C PHE A 6 14.83 7.73 3.90
N ALA A 7 15.24 6.86 4.81
CA ALA A 7 14.46 6.49 5.97
C ALA A 7 14.45 7.62 7.00
N VAL A 8 13.26 8.04 7.42
CA VAL A 8 13.09 8.99 8.51
C VAL A 8 11.69 8.85 9.09
N GLU A 9 11.61 8.82 10.42
CA GLU A 9 10.32 8.76 11.11
C GLU A 9 9.48 9.99 10.83
N SER A 10 8.17 9.81 10.67
CA SER A 10 7.24 10.89 10.34
C SER A 10 7.14 11.96 11.42
N THR A 11 7.50 11.64 12.66
CA THR A 11 7.42 12.48 13.86
C THR A 11 8.65 13.37 14.08
N ASP A 12 9.80 13.07 13.48
CA ASP A 12 11.05 13.82 13.68
C ASP A 12 11.24 14.94 12.63
N VAL A 13 10.49 16.03 12.79
CA VAL A 13 10.42 17.14 11.83
C VAL A 13 11.81 17.72 11.47
N LYS A 14 12.73 17.86 12.44
CA LYS A 14 14.04 18.46 12.19
C LYS A 14 14.92 17.57 11.32
N SER A 15 14.92 16.26 11.59
CA SER A 15 15.65 15.30 10.77
C SER A 15 15.03 15.18 9.38
N ARG A 16 13.71 15.30 9.26
CA ARG A 16 13.01 15.23 7.97
C ARG A 16 13.40 16.33 6.99
N ASP A 17 13.57 17.57 7.43
CA ASP A 17 13.99 18.65 6.53
C ASP A 17 15.40 18.41 5.98
N ALA A 18 16.32 17.97 6.83
CA ALA A 18 17.68 17.64 6.42
C ALA A 18 17.72 16.44 5.46
N VAL A 19 16.94 15.40 5.74
CA VAL A 19 16.82 14.20 4.88
C VAL A 19 16.17 14.56 3.55
N ARG A 20 15.14 15.41 3.56
CA ARG A 20 14.48 15.91 2.35
C ARG A 20 15.48 16.64 1.45
N GLY A 21 16.26 17.57 2.01
CA GLY A 21 17.26 18.29 1.21
C GLY A 21 18.28 17.36 0.54
N LYS A 22 18.74 16.31 1.24
CA LYS A 22 19.61 15.29 0.61
C LYS A 22 18.91 14.56 -0.52
N ALA A 23 17.67 14.13 -0.30
CA ALA A 23 16.88 13.40 -1.27
C ALA A 23 16.55 14.27 -2.50
N GLU A 24 16.23 15.56 -2.32
CA GLU A 24 15.98 16.52 -3.43
C GLU A 24 17.24 16.80 -4.25
N ASN A 25 18.40 16.91 -3.59
CA ASN A 25 19.67 17.06 -4.28
C ASN A 25 19.97 15.84 -5.15
N LEU A 26 19.77 14.62 -4.61
CA LEU A 26 19.93 13.39 -5.39
C LEU A 26 18.90 13.29 -6.53
N ALA A 27 17.66 13.71 -6.29
CA ALA A 27 16.62 13.78 -7.32
C ALA A 27 17.06 14.64 -8.51
N THR A 28 17.59 15.83 -8.21
CA THR A 28 18.06 16.79 -9.23
C THR A 28 19.22 16.23 -10.03
N HIS A 29 20.16 15.56 -9.36
CA HIS A 29 21.28 14.88 -10.01
C HIS A 29 20.81 13.74 -10.93
N LEU A 30 19.96 12.85 -10.42
CA LEU A 30 19.44 11.69 -11.17
C LEU A 30 18.46 12.07 -12.29
N ALA A 31 17.89 13.27 -12.25
CA ALA A 31 17.12 13.81 -13.37
C ALA A 31 18.02 14.16 -14.57
N LEU A 32 19.29 14.51 -14.34
CA LEU A 32 20.29 14.77 -15.38
C LEU A 32 21.08 13.50 -15.76
N HIS A 33 21.26 12.60 -14.80
CA HIS A 33 22.05 11.37 -14.91
C HIS A 33 21.24 10.13 -14.51
N PRO A 34 20.17 9.77 -15.27
CA PRO A 34 19.31 8.64 -14.93
C PRO A 34 20.03 7.28 -14.94
N GLU A 35 21.14 7.16 -15.65
CA GLU A 35 22.01 5.98 -15.70
C GLU A 35 22.65 5.63 -14.34
N GLU A 36 22.82 6.63 -13.46
CA GLU A 36 23.46 6.45 -12.15
C GLU A 36 22.49 5.95 -11.08
N PHE A 37 21.20 5.84 -11.38
CA PHE A 37 20.15 5.49 -10.41
C PHE A 37 20.46 4.19 -9.65
N THR A 38 20.93 3.16 -10.35
CA THR A 38 21.24 1.86 -9.75
C THR A 38 22.36 1.98 -8.71
N GLY A 39 23.44 2.69 -9.03
CA GLY A 39 24.55 2.89 -8.09
C GLY A 39 24.14 3.78 -6.91
N ALA A 40 23.36 4.84 -7.18
CA ALA A 40 22.81 5.68 -6.13
C ALA A 40 21.87 4.90 -5.19
N ALA A 41 21.10 3.94 -5.71
CA ALA A 41 20.24 3.09 -4.90
C ALA A 41 21.06 2.12 -4.02
N GLU A 42 22.16 1.58 -4.53
CA GLU A 42 23.07 0.73 -3.77
C GLU A 42 23.79 1.49 -2.64
N GLU A 43 24.13 2.76 -2.88
CA GLU A 43 24.86 3.59 -1.93
C GLU A 43 23.97 4.27 -0.89
N PHE A 44 22.82 4.80 -1.30
CA PHE A 44 22.02 5.71 -0.48
C PHE A 44 20.68 5.14 0.00
N SER A 45 20.21 4.01 -0.53
CA SER A 45 18.89 3.47 -0.15
C SER A 45 18.94 2.74 1.19
N ASP A 46 18.09 3.17 2.11
CA ASP A 46 17.85 2.49 3.40
C ASP A 46 16.91 1.26 3.26
N CYS A 47 16.47 0.94 2.04
CA CYS A 47 15.65 -0.24 1.77
C CYS A 47 16.53 -1.44 1.38
N PRO A 48 16.18 -2.69 1.78
CA PRO A 48 16.88 -3.89 1.30
C PRO A 48 16.97 -4.01 -0.24
N SER A 49 16.03 -3.40 -0.96
CA SER A 49 16.05 -3.30 -2.44
C SER A 49 17.29 -2.56 -2.96
N GLY A 50 17.95 -1.74 -2.14
CA GLY A 50 19.20 -1.04 -2.47
C GLY A 50 20.28 -1.99 -2.98
N GLN A 51 20.41 -3.18 -2.40
CA GLN A 51 21.36 -4.21 -2.84
C GLN A 51 21.09 -4.76 -4.25
N GLN A 52 19.92 -4.46 -4.80
CA GLN A 52 19.50 -4.84 -6.16
C GLN A 52 19.24 -3.58 -7.00
N GLY A 53 19.97 -2.50 -6.74
CA GLY A 53 19.81 -1.24 -7.48
C GLY A 53 18.45 -0.59 -7.27
N GLY A 54 17.83 -0.79 -6.11
CA GLY A 54 16.52 -0.27 -5.76
C GLY A 54 15.35 -1.03 -6.39
N ASN A 55 15.59 -2.20 -7.00
CA ASN A 55 14.56 -2.92 -7.73
C ASN A 55 13.46 -3.50 -6.84
N LEU A 56 12.21 -3.13 -7.17
CA LEU A 56 11.00 -3.62 -6.50
C LEU A 56 10.33 -4.78 -7.22
N GLY A 57 10.86 -5.19 -8.38
CA GLY A 57 10.27 -6.23 -9.21
C GLY A 57 8.93 -5.80 -9.83
N GLN A 58 8.01 -6.76 -9.91
CA GLN A 58 6.66 -6.52 -10.39
C GLN A 58 5.75 -6.13 -9.23
N LEU A 59 5.21 -4.92 -9.31
CA LEU A 59 4.22 -4.41 -8.36
C LEU A 59 2.81 -4.57 -8.96
N THR A 60 1.87 -5.00 -8.13
CA THR A 60 0.44 -5.03 -8.44
C THR A 60 -0.32 -4.13 -7.48
N THR A 61 -1.59 -3.86 -7.77
CA THR A 61 -2.44 -3.12 -6.84
C THR A 61 -2.46 -3.80 -5.46
N GLY A 62 -2.24 -3.04 -4.40
CA GLY A 62 -2.12 -3.51 -3.02
C GLY A 62 -0.74 -4.04 -2.62
N SER A 63 0.27 -4.00 -3.50
CA SER A 63 1.64 -4.44 -3.18
C SER A 63 2.44 -3.44 -2.33
N THR A 64 2.02 -2.17 -2.30
CA THR A 64 2.74 -1.08 -1.62
C THR A 64 1.83 -0.29 -0.67
N VAL A 65 2.42 0.62 0.11
CA VAL A 65 1.63 1.58 0.89
C VAL A 65 0.85 2.53 -0.02
N SER A 66 -0.32 2.99 0.44
CA SER A 66 -1.26 3.75 -0.38
C SER A 66 -0.69 5.07 -0.90
N GLU A 67 0.20 5.72 -0.13
CA GLU A 67 0.85 6.96 -0.56
C GLU A 67 1.79 6.73 -1.76
N PHE A 68 2.49 5.60 -1.75
CA PHE A 68 3.40 5.19 -2.81
C PHE A 68 2.64 4.72 -4.04
N GLU A 69 1.61 3.90 -3.84
CA GLU A 69 0.73 3.39 -4.90
C GLU A 69 0.08 4.52 -5.69
N ARG A 70 -0.51 5.50 -5.00
CA ARG A 70 -1.13 6.67 -5.63
C ARG A 70 -0.14 7.48 -6.48
N ALA A 71 1.12 7.56 -6.05
CA ALA A 71 2.14 8.23 -6.83
C ALA A 71 2.51 7.43 -8.09
N LEU A 72 2.67 6.11 -7.98
CA LEU A 72 2.91 5.23 -9.13
C LEU A 72 1.77 5.30 -10.17
N GLU A 73 0.53 5.44 -9.72
CA GLU A 73 -0.64 5.56 -10.60
C GLU A 73 -0.56 6.81 -11.50
N THR A 74 0.00 7.92 -11.02
CA THR A 74 0.16 9.14 -11.82
C THR A 74 1.42 9.17 -12.67
N MET A 75 2.39 8.29 -12.37
CA MET A 75 3.66 8.24 -13.08
C MET A 75 3.54 7.64 -14.48
N THR A 76 4.38 8.16 -15.39
CA THR A 76 4.58 7.62 -16.74
C THR A 76 5.81 6.72 -16.76
N ALA A 77 5.74 5.60 -17.49
CA ALA A 77 6.88 4.71 -17.63
C ALA A 77 8.06 5.40 -18.36
N GLY A 78 9.28 5.04 -17.96
CA GLY A 78 10.52 5.54 -18.55
C GLY A 78 11.04 6.85 -17.96
N ASN A 79 10.27 7.53 -17.11
CA ASN A 79 10.69 8.77 -16.46
C ASN A 79 10.88 8.58 -14.94
N THR A 80 11.93 9.20 -14.42
CA THR A 80 12.10 9.43 -12.99
C THR A 80 11.08 10.46 -12.54
N GLU A 81 10.36 10.19 -11.44
CA GLU A 81 9.48 11.21 -10.86
C GLU A 81 10.35 12.37 -10.34
N PRO A 82 10.16 13.61 -10.81
CA PRO A 82 10.93 14.75 -10.33
C PRO A 82 10.63 15.07 -8.86
N LYS A 83 9.51 14.57 -8.33
CA LYS A 83 9.05 14.85 -6.97
C LYS A 83 9.27 13.66 -6.03
N LEU A 84 9.78 13.96 -4.84
CA LEU A 84 9.85 12.97 -3.76
C LEU A 84 8.47 12.49 -3.34
N ILE A 85 8.34 11.17 -3.21
CA ILE A 85 7.15 10.54 -2.65
C ILE A 85 7.34 10.39 -1.16
N GLU A 86 6.41 10.92 -0.39
CA GLU A 86 6.42 10.86 1.06
C GLU A 86 5.56 9.70 1.57
N SER A 87 6.11 8.94 2.51
CA SER A 87 5.39 7.86 3.20
C SER A 87 5.73 7.88 4.69
N ARG A 88 5.07 7.02 5.47
CA ARG A 88 5.43 6.77 6.88
C ARG A 88 6.88 6.31 7.10
N PHE A 89 7.56 5.80 6.08
CA PHE A 89 8.94 5.33 6.17
C PHE A 89 9.98 6.41 5.84
N GLY A 90 9.56 7.57 5.33
CA GLY A 90 10.45 8.63 4.88
C GLY A 90 10.18 9.05 3.43
N PHE A 91 11.24 9.43 2.71
CA PHE A 91 11.17 9.95 1.35
C PHE A 91 11.65 8.94 0.32
N HIS A 92 10.93 8.82 -0.79
CA HIS A 92 11.22 7.88 -1.86
C HIS A 92 11.47 8.64 -3.16
N LEU A 93 12.58 8.32 -3.81
CA LEU A 93 12.78 8.60 -5.24
C LEU A 93 12.39 7.38 -6.04
N VAL A 94 11.58 7.55 -7.08
CA VAL A 94 11.00 6.42 -7.80
C VAL A 94 11.16 6.58 -9.31
N VAL A 95 11.45 5.47 -9.96
CA VAL A 95 11.45 5.32 -11.41
C VAL A 95 10.53 4.17 -11.78
N VAL A 96 9.60 4.41 -12.71
CA VAL A 96 8.77 3.36 -13.27
C VAL A 96 9.36 2.94 -14.61
N ASP A 97 10.04 1.80 -14.65
CA ASP A 97 10.66 1.32 -15.90
C ASP A 97 9.60 0.88 -16.93
N ARG A 98 8.52 0.25 -16.46
CA ARG A 98 7.40 -0.22 -17.28
C ARG A 98 6.11 -0.13 -16.48
N LYS A 99 5.05 0.32 -17.15
CA LYS A 99 3.67 0.34 -16.65
C LYS A 99 2.79 -0.41 -17.64
N ILE A 100 1.94 -1.28 -17.11
CA ILE A 100 0.94 -2.02 -17.88
C ILE A 100 -0.39 -1.71 -17.19
N ASP A 101 -1.32 -1.14 -17.93
CA ASP A 101 -2.63 -0.82 -17.39
C ASP A 101 -3.39 -2.12 -17.12
N GLY A 102 -4.08 -2.15 -15.98
CA GLY A 102 -4.95 -3.27 -15.63
C GLY A 102 -6.15 -3.30 -16.56
N GLU A 103 -6.52 -4.50 -17.00
CA GLU A 103 -7.76 -4.71 -17.76
C GLU A 103 -8.84 -5.27 -16.84
N GLN A 104 -10.08 -4.84 -17.07
CA GLN A 104 -11.22 -5.42 -16.38
C GLN A 104 -11.40 -6.86 -16.86
N LEU A 105 -11.28 -7.82 -15.95
CA LEU A 105 -11.49 -9.23 -16.26
C LEU A 105 -12.97 -9.48 -16.59
N PRO A 106 -13.28 -10.31 -17.62
CA PRO A 106 -14.64 -10.75 -17.89
C PRO A 106 -15.24 -11.46 -16.68
N PHE A 107 -16.55 -11.30 -16.47
CA PHE A 107 -17.25 -11.82 -15.30
C PHE A 107 -17.03 -13.32 -15.12
N GLU A 108 -17.00 -14.08 -16.20
CA GLU A 108 -16.83 -15.54 -16.22
C GLU A 108 -15.53 -15.98 -15.55
N HIS A 109 -14.46 -15.17 -15.66
CA HIS A 109 -13.15 -15.46 -15.07
C HIS A 109 -13.12 -15.21 -13.56
N VAL A 110 -14.00 -14.34 -13.06
CA VAL A 110 -14.04 -13.92 -11.66
C VAL A 110 -15.27 -14.43 -10.91
N GLN A 111 -16.22 -15.06 -11.61
CA GLN A 111 -17.51 -15.51 -11.07
C GLN A 111 -17.34 -16.37 -9.81
N ALA A 112 -16.49 -17.41 -9.87
CA ALA A 112 -16.29 -18.32 -8.75
C ALA A 112 -15.71 -17.60 -7.52
N ARG A 113 -14.79 -16.65 -7.73
CA ARG A 113 -14.20 -15.85 -6.65
C ARG A 113 -15.22 -14.89 -6.03
N ILE A 114 -16.06 -14.26 -6.86
CA ILE A 114 -17.14 -13.38 -6.40
C ILE A 114 -18.17 -14.17 -5.59
N ALA A 115 -18.59 -15.33 -6.10
CA ALA A 115 -19.56 -16.20 -5.40
C ALA A 115 -19.03 -16.63 -4.03
N ALA A 116 -17.79 -17.13 -3.95
CA ALA A 116 -17.18 -17.53 -2.69
C ALA A 116 -17.09 -16.37 -1.67
N TRP A 117 -16.77 -15.16 -2.13
CA TRP A 117 -16.74 -13.98 -1.28
C TRP A 117 -18.14 -13.59 -0.78
N LEU A 118 -19.15 -13.64 -1.65
CA LEU A 118 -20.55 -13.36 -1.28
C LEU A 118 -21.08 -14.38 -0.29
N ASP A 119 -20.81 -15.67 -0.49
CA ASP A 119 -21.23 -16.74 0.40
C ASP A 119 -20.60 -16.57 1.79
N ALA A 120 -19.29 -16.33 1.87
CA ALA A 120 -18.59 -16.08 3.12
C ALA A 120 -19.14 -14.84 3.85
N THR A 121 -19.41 -13.76 3.10
CA THR A 121 -19.97 -12.52 3.65
C THR A 121 -21.39 -12.73 4.18
N ALA A 122 -22.24 -13.42 3.43
CA ALA A 122 -23.62 -13.74 3.83
C ALA A 122 -23.64 -14.64 5.06
N TRP A 123 -22.80 -15.67 5.09
CA TRP A 123 -22.67 -16.57 6.23
C TRP A 123 -22.21 -15.84 7.49
N SER A 124 -21.15 -15.01 7.38
CA SER A 124 -20.63 -14.25 8.52
C SER A 124 -21.70 -13.33 9.13
N LYS A 125 -22.47 -12.63 8.28
CA LYS A 125 -23.59 -11.79 8.73
C LYS A 125 -24.70 -12.61 9.39
N ALA A 126 -25.11 -13.72 8.77
CA ALA A 126 -26.17 -14.57 9.30
C ALA A 126 -25.79 -15.19 10.65
N VAL A 127 -24.54 -15.62 10.81
CA VAL A 127 -24.03 -16.17 12.07
C VAL A 127 -23.96 -15.10 13.16
N ALA A 128 -23.43 -13.91 12.85
CA ALA A 128 -23.39 -12.81 13.81
C ALA A 128 -24.81 -12.46 14.30
N GLN A 129 -25.77 -12.35 13.39
CA GLN A 129 -27.18 -12.11 13.73
C GLN A 129 -27.77 -13.24 14.58
N TYR A 130 -27.51 -14.50 14.21
CA TYR A 130 -28.00 -15.65 14.96
C TYR A 130 -27.44 -15.67 16.38
N ILE A 131 -26.15 -15.37 16.56
CA ILE A 131 -25.52 -15.23 17.88
C ILE A 131 -26.17 -14.09 18.67
N SER A 132 -26.40 -12.91 18.08
CA SER A 132 -27.06 -11.80 18.76
C SER A 132 -28.47 -12.16 19.23
N ILE A 133 -29.23 -12.93 18.44
CA ILE A 133 -30.56 -13.43 18.82
C ILE A 133 -30.47 -14.44 19.97
N LEU A 134 -29.52 -15.38 19.92
CA LEU A 134 -29.31 -16.35 21.00
C LEU A 134 -28.89 -15.66 22.29
N ALA A 135 -28.01 -14.66 22.21
CA ALA A 135 -27.56 -13.87 23.35
C ALA A 135 -28.73 -13.12 24.00
N GLY A 136 -29.62 -12.50 23.20
CA GLY A 136 -30.83 -11.85 23.73
C GLY A 136 -31.86 -12.78 24.36
N LYS A 137 -31.76 -14.10 24.11
CA LYS A 137 -32.64 -15.12 24.72
C LYS A 137 -32.02 -15.83 25.93
N ALA A 138 -30.74 -15.57 26.22
CA ALA A 138 -30.01 -16.22 27.30
C ALA A 138 -29.84 -15.27 28.49
N ASP A 139 -29.71 -15.82 29.70
CA ASP A 139 -29.22 -15.08 30.86
C ASP A 139 -27.69 -15.12 30.84
N ILE A 140 -27.06 -13.99 30.50
CA ILE A 140 -25.59 -13.85 30.39
C ILE A 140 -25.11 -12.90 31.48
N GLN A 141 -24.12 -13.34 32.26
CA GLN A 141 -23.54 -12.58 33.36
C GLN A 141 -22.04 -12.39 33.17
N GLY A 142 -21.50 -11.23 33.56
CA GLY A 142 -20.07 -10.95 33.60
C GLY A 142 -19.43 -10.46 32.30
N ILE A 143 -20.20 -10.40 31.19
CA ILE A 143 -19.79 -9.80 29.92
C ILE A 143 -20.96 -9.04 29.31
N ASP A 144 -20.68 -7.91 28.66
CA ASP A 144 -21.67 -7.16 27.89
C ASP A 144 -21.60 -7.62 26.43
N MET A 145 -22.74 -8.06 25.90
CA MET A 145 -22.89 -8.53 24.52
C MET A 145 -23.94 -7.63 23.87
N GLU A 146 -23.67 -7.15 22.65
CA GLU A 146 -24.66 -6.42 21.83
C GLU A 146 -25.79 -7.36 21.39
N ALA A 147 -26.69 -7.64 22.34
CA ALA A 147 -27.80 -8.56 22.20
C ALA A 147 -28.98 -7.85 21.52
N SER A 148 -29.49 -8.46 20.45
CA SER A 148 -30.70 -7.97 19.79
C SER A 148 -31.90 -8.86 20.13
N HIS A 149 -33.01 -8.23 20.50
CA HIS A 149 -34.29 -8.89 20.75
C HIS A 149 -35.16 -9.01 19.49
N GLY A 150 -34.67 -8.53 18.33
CA GLY A 150 -35.36 -8.54 17.04
C GLY A 150 -34.60 -9.31 15.94
N PHE A 151 -35.32 -9.77 14.92
CA PHE A 151 -34.75 -10.56 13.81
C PHE A 151 -33.91 -9.75 12.82
N LEU A 152 -33.93 -8.42 12.91
CA LEU A 152 -33.13 -7.52 12.08
C LEU A 152 -32.16 -6.76 12.98
N VAL A 153 -30.88 -7.09 12.86
CA VAL A 153 -29.77 -6.27 13.36
C VAL A 153 -29.18 -5.61 12.11
N GLN A 154 -29.31 -4.29 12.01
CA GLN A 154 -28.74 -3.49 10.91
C GLN A 154 -27.24 -3.33 11.08
#